data_AF-A0AAP8T2D7-F1
#
_entry.id   AF-A0AAP8T2D7-F1
#
_cell.length_a   1.000
_cell.length_b   1.000
_cell.length_c   1.000
_cell.angle_alpha   90.00
_cell.angle_beta   90.00
_cell.angle_gamma   90.00
#
_symmetry.space_group_name_H-M   'P 1'
#
loop_
_entity.id
_entity.type
_entity.pdbx_description
1 polymer ?
#
loop_
_entity_poly.entity_id
_entity_poly.type
_entity_poly.pdbx_seq_one_letter_code
_entity_poly.pdbx_strand_id
1 'polypeptide(L)'
;RPGKVSELEQALIEEPLVGRLGIAHTRWATHGAPCERNAHPHFSGDLAVVHNGIIENHEALRKQLKALGHVFTSDTDTEVIAHLLNEKLKE
;
A
#
# COMPACT_ATOMS: atom_id res chain seq x y z
N ARG A 1 7.46 -5.92 11.18
CA ARG A 1 8.44 -5.27 12.10
C ARG A 1 8.34 -3.75 11.94
N PRO A 2 8.24 -2.94 13.02
CA PRO A 2 8.34 -1.48 12.91
C PRO A 2 9.80 -1.11 12.57
N GLY A 3 10.14 -1.15 11.29
CA GLY A 3 11.53 -1.28 10.87
C GLY A 3 12.12 0.01 10.34
N LYS A 4 13.15 0.52 11.01
CA LYS A 4 14.07 1.48 10.40
C LYS A 4 14.63 0.87 9.11
N VAL A 5 15.05 1.72 8.16
CA VAL A 5 15.69 1.28 6.91
C VAL A 5 16.88 0.34 7.18
N SER A 6 17.61 0.55 8.27
CA SER A 6 18.71 -0.31 8.70
C SER A 6 18.31 -1.76 8.99
N GLU A 7 17.08 -1.99 9.50
CA GLU A 7 16.59 -3.36 9.76
C GLU A 7 16.23 -4.08 8.46
N LEU A 8 15.75 -3.35 7.46
CA LEU A 8 15.53 -3.89 6.12
C LEU A 8 16.86 -4.27 5.45
N GLU A 9 17.87 -3.41 5.55
CA GLU A 9 19.20 -3.68 5.02
C GLU A 9 19.80 -4.96 5.60
N GLN A 10 19.72 -5.12 6.93
CA GLN A 10 20.19 -6.34 7.60
C GLN A 10 19.41 -7.59 7.14
N ALA A 11 18.09 -7.48 7.01
CA ALA A 11 17.26 -8.60 6.55
C ALA A 11 17.61 -9.03 5.12
N LEU A 12 17.97 -8.09 4.24
CA LEU A 12 18.36 -8.40 2.85
C LEU A 12 19.73 -9.06 2.73
N ILE A 13 20.61 -8.89 3.71
CA ILE A 13 21.89 -9.62 3.80
C ILE A 13 21.63 -11.09 4.16
N GLU A 14 20.72 -11.33 5.11
CA GLU A 14 20.35 -12.67 5.58
C GLU A 14 19.49 -13.42 4.55
N GLU A 15 18.52 -12.74 3.94
CA GLU A 15 17.56 -13.27 2.97
C GLU A 15 17.49 -12.36 1.73
N PRO A 16 18.37 -12.58 0.73
CA PRO A 16 18.39 -11.77 -0.48
C PRO A 16 17.11 -11.91 -1.32
N LEU A 17 16.49 -10.79 -1.67
CA LEU A 17 15.38 -10.77 -2.63
C LEU A 17 15.93 -10.73 -4.06
N VAL A 18 15.47 -11.66 -4.91
CA VAL A 18 15.82 -11.69 -6.34
C VAL A 18 14.72 -11.02 -7.15
N GLY A 19 15.07 -9.96 -7.89
CA GLY A 19 14.14 -9.24 -8.74
C GLY A 19 14.83 -8.17 -9.55
N ARG A 20 14.18 -7.71 -10.62
CA ARG A 20 14.67 -6.62 -11.48
C ARG A 20 14.00 -5.28 -11.21
N LEU A 21 12.94 -5.30 -10.41
CA LEU A 21 12.13 -4.14 -10.06
C LEU A 21 11.69 -4.28 -8.61
N GLY A 22 11.80 -3.18 -7.86
CA GLY A 22 11.32 -3.09 -6.50
C GLY A 22 10.89 -1.65 -6.22
N ILE A 23 9.87 -1.51 -5.37
CA ILE A 23 9.42 -0.22 -4.84
C ILE A 23 9.47 -0.28 -3.33
N ALA A 24 9.88 0.81 -2.70
CA ALA A 24 9.95 0.95 -1.26
C ALA A 24 9.47 2.35 -0.86
N HIS A 25 9.05 2.52 0.40
CA HIS A 25 8.47 3.77 0.87
C HIS A 25 8.74 3.98 2.35
N THR A 26 9.03 5.23 2.72
CA THR A 26 9.01 5.67 4.11
C THR A 26 7.82 6.60 4.29
N ARG A 27 6.96 6.26 5.26
CA ARG A 27 5.64 6.86 5.38
C ARG A 27 5.55 7.79 6.57
N TRP A 28 5.21 9.06 6.31
CA TRP A 28 4.65 9.94 7.32
C TRP A 28 3.13 9.76 7.33
N ALA A 29 2.57 9.27 8.44
CA ALA A 29 1.15 8.95 8.52
C ALA A 29 0.27 10.22 8.54
N THR A 30 -0.63 10.35 7.55
CA THR A 30 -1.71 11.36 7.52
C THR A 30 -3.06 10.71 7.85
N HIS A 31 -3.41 9.61 7.18
CA HIS A 31 -4.57 8.77 7.46
C HIS A 31 -4.15 7.43 8.09
N GLY A 32 -4.81 7.00 9.17
CA GLY A 32 -4.50 5.75 9.86
C GLY A 32 -3.24 5.79 10.73
N ALA A 33 -3.24 5.01 11.82
CA ALA A 33 -2.12 4.97 12.76
C ALA A 33 -0.84 4.42 12.11
N PRO A 34 0.36 4.84 12.56
CA PRO A 34 1.62 4.25 12.13
C PRO A 34 1.71 2.80 12.62
N CYS A 35 1.41 1.86 11.73
CA CYS A 35 1.45 0.43 11.99
C CYS A 35 1.70 -0.34 10.68
N GLU A 36 2.06 -1.62 10.79
CA GLU A 36 2.48 -2.45 9.66
C GLU A 36 1.42 -2.56 8.56
N ARG A 37 0.14 -2.75 8.91
CA ARG A 37 -0.96 -2.80 7.92
C ARG A 37 -1.19 -1.49 7.15
N ASN A 38 -0.73 -0.37 7.69
CA ASN A 38 -0.84 0.96 7.08
C ASN A 38 0.48 1.40 6.44
N ALA A 39 1.52 0.56 6.47
CA ALA A 39 2.75 0.81 5.74
C ALA A 39 2.54 0.54 4.26
N HIS A 40 3.22 1.32 3.41
CA HIS A 40 3.29 1.05 1.98
C HIS A 40 4.36 -0.03 1.71
N PRO A 41 4.27 -0.78 0.60
CA PRO A 41 3.26 -0.70 -0.46
C PRO A 41 1.88 -1.25 -0.07
N HIS A 42 0.82 -0.71 -0.67
CA HIS A 42 -0.50 -1.32 -0.65
C HIS A 42 -0.71 -2.21 -1.87
N PHE A 43 -1.41 -3.33 -1.67
CA PHE A 43 -1.59 -4.37 -2.68
C PHE A 43 -3.06 -4.55 -3.04
N SER A 44 -3.32 -4.87 -4.31
CA SER A 44 -4.62 -5.34 -4.77
C SER A 44 -4.45 -6.31 -5.93
N GLY A 45 -4.64 -7.61 -5.69
CA GLY A 45 -4.22 -8.64 -6.64
C GLY A 45 -2.70 -8.58 -6.82
N ASP A 46 -2.24 -8.56 -8.07
CA ASP A 46 -0.82 -8.47 -8.42
C ASP A 46 -0.29 -7.02 -8.49
N LEU A 47 -1.12 -6.02 -8.20
CA LEU A 47 -0.73 -4.61 -8.22
C LEU A 47 -0.20 -4.17 -6.86
N ALA A 48 0.98 -3.54 -6.85
CA ALA A 48 1.57 -2.88 -5.68
C ALA A 48 1.70 -1.36 -5.91
N VAL A 49 1.28 -0.56 -4.93
CA VAL A 49 1.28 0.92 -5.01
C VAL A 49 1.98 1.53 -3.81
N VAL A 50 2.86 2.50 -4.08
CA VAL A 50 3.37 3.46 -3.09
C VAL A 50 2.90 4.86 -3.50
N HIS A 51 2.62 5.73 -2.53
CA HIS A 51 2.05 7.06 -2.79
C HIS A 51 2.62 8.10 -1.83
N ASN A 52 2.90 9.29 -2.38
CA ASN A 52 3.19 10.50 -1.63
C ASN A 52 2.11 11.54 -1.94
N GLY A 53 1.44 12.04 -0.91
CA GLY A 53 0.33 12.97 -1.04
C GLY A 53 -0.84 12.56 -0.17
N ILE A 54 -1.99 13.16 -0.46
CA ILE A 54 -3.27 12.84 0.19
C ILE A 54 -4.32 12.63 -0.91
N ILE A 55 -5.10 11.56 -0.81
CA ILE A 55 -6.26 11.33 -1.67
C ILE A 55 -7.50 11.87 -0.95
N GLU A 56 -7.88 13.11 -1.25
CA GLU A 56 -8.93 13.83 -0.51
C GLU A 56 -10.31 13.16 -0.61
N ASN A 57 -10.62 12.53 -1.74
CA ASN A 57 -11.90 11.85 -1.97
C ASN A 57 -11.89 10.34 -1.64
N HIS A 58 -10.90 9.86 -0.86
CA HIS A 58 -10.73 8.44 -0.55
C HIS A 58 -11.96 7.77 0.08
N GLU A 59 -12.73 8.47 0.93
CA GLU A 59 -13.92 7.88 1.57
C GLU A 59 -15.00 7.50 0.53
N ALA A 60 -15.25 8.38 -0.43
CA ALA A 60 -16.21 8.15 -1.50
C ALA A 60 -15.78 6.96 -2.38
N LEU A 61 -14.50 6.94 -2.77
CA LEU A 61 -13.91 5.84 -3.54
C LEU A 61 -13.96 4.51 -2.77
N ARG A 62 -13.60 4.53 -1.49
CA ARG A 62 -13.63 3.35 -0.61
C ARG A 62 -15.04 2.77 -0.52
N LYS A 63 -16.07 3.62 -0.39
CA LYS A 63 -17.47 3.17 -0.37
C LYS A 63 -17.87 2.51 -1.70
N GLN A 64 -17.51 3.13 -2.83
CA GLN A 64 -17.79 2.59 -4.16
C GLN A 64 -17.11 1.24 -4.38
N LEU A 65 -15.81 1.14 -4.08
CA LEU A 65 -15.03 -0.08 -4.28
C LEU A 65 -15.47 -1.21 -3.35
N LYS A 66 -15.88 -0.92 -2.11
CA LYS A 66 -16.51 -1.91 -1.22
C LYS A 66 -17.82 -2.45 -1.79
N ALA A 67 -18.63 -1.60 -2.43
CA ALA A 67 -19.86 -2.03 -3.08
C ALA A 67 -19.61 -2.94 -4.31
N LEU A 68 -18.44 -2.79 -4.95
CA LEU A 68 -17.95 -3.69 -6.00
C LEU A 68 -17.27 -4.97 -5.45
N GLY A 69 -17.22 -5.16 -4.13
CA GLY A 69 -16.72 -6.38 -3.49
C GLY A 69 -15.24 -6.33 -3.06
N HIS A 70 -14.56 -5.19 -3.18
CA HIS A 70 -13.17 -5.05 -2.70
C HIS A 70 -13.13 -5.04 -1.17
N VAL A 71 -12.21 -5.83 -0.60
CA VAL A 71 -11.95 -5.88 0.85
C VAL A 71 -10.74 -5.01 1.17
N PHE A 72 -10.96 -4.01 2.03
CA PHE A 72 -9.91 -3.13 2.52
C PHE A 72 -9.31 -3.67 3.82
N THR A 73 -8.00 -3.66 3.90
CA THR A 73 -7.19 -4.20 5.00
C THR A 73 -6.44 -3.11 5.77
N SER A 74 -6.42 -1.89 5.26
CA SER A 74 -5.79 -0.72 5.86
C SER A 74 -6.76 0.45 6.07
N ASP A 75 -6.31 1.39 6.89
CA ASP A 75 -7.01 2.65 7.15
C ASP A 75 -6.51 3.78 6.23
N THR A 76 -5.61 3.49 5.29
CA THR A 76 -4.96 4.53 4.48
C THR A 76 -5.84 4.96 3.32
N ASP A 77 -5.69 6.22 2.96
CA ASP A 77 -6.23 6.75 1.72
C ASP A 77 -5.60 6.08 0.49
N THR A 78 -4.35 5.63 0.58
CA THR A 78 -3.59 5.05 -0.53
C THR A 78 -4.14 3.70 -1.02
N GLU A 79 -4.69 2.86 -0.14
CA GLU A 79 -5.25 1.55 -0.54
C GLU A 79 -6.40 1.69 -1.56
N VAL A 80 -7.12 2.82 -1.56
CA VAL A 80 -8.18 3.06 -2.57
C VAL A 80 -7.61 3.13 -3.98
N ILE A 81 -6.38 3.63 -4.16
CA ILE A 81 -5.73 3.71 -5.47
C ILE A 81 -5.35 2.32 -5.97
N ALA A 82 -4.85 1.44 -5.09
CA ALA A 82 -4.50 0.07 -5.45
C ALA A 82 -5.74 -0.69 -5.96
N HIS A 83 -6.86 -0.60 -5.23
CA HIS A 83 -8.11 -1.24 -5.67
C HIS A 83 -8.72 -0.60 -6.91
N LEU A 84 -8.69 0.75 -7.02
CA LEU A 84 -9.23 1.45 -8.18
C LEU A 84 -8.49 1.09 -9.47
N LEU A 85 -7.16 1.06 -9.44
CA LEU A 85 -6.35 0.66 -10.59
C LEU A 85 -6.57 -0.80 -10.94
N ASN A 86 -6.60 -1.70 -9.95
CA ASN A 86 -6.88 -3.11 -10.19
C ASN A 86 -8.26 -3.34 -10.81
N GLU A 87 -9.28 -2.60 -10.36
CA GLU A 87 -10.62 -2.65 -10.98
C GLU A 87 -10.56 -2.21 -12.45
N LYS A 88 -9.85 -1.11 -12.73
CA LYS A 88 -9.72 -0.57 -14.08
C LYS A 88 -8.87 -1.41 -15.03
N LEU A 89 -7.95 -2.22 -14.51
CA LEU A 89 -7.12 -3.13 -15.30
C LEU A 89 -7.83 -4.44 -15.65
N LYS A 90 -8.96 -4.75 -15.00
CA LYS A 90 -9.79 -5.93 -15.32
C LYS A 90 -10.81 -5.66 -16.43
N GLU A 91 -11.14 -4.39 -16.67
CA GLU A 91 -11.97 -3.91 -17.79
C GLU A 91 -11.21 -4.00 -19.11
#